data_AF-A0A449A509-F1
#
_entry.id   AF-A0A449A509-F1
#
_cell.length_a   1.000
_cell.length_b   1.000
_cell.length_c   1.000
_cell.angle_alpha   90.00
_cell.angle_beta   90.00
_cell.angle_gamma   90.00
#
_symmetry.space_group_name_H-M   'P 1'
#
loop_
_entity.id
_entity.type
_entity.pdbx_description
1 polymer ?
#
loop_
_entity_poly.entity_id
_entity_poly.type
_entity_poly.pdbx_seq_one_letter_code
_entity_poly.pdbx_strand_id
1 'polypeptide(L)'
;MEKQEIINKITKIYNYEKNQIENLSLEELKNLLKELEEKQAFINKNPNSFFYIKSLPVPKEVKQIKSTIPGWIIFFVFIFLLLMVFVIFMILAFR
;
A
#
# COMPACT_ATOMS: atom_id res chain seq x y z
N MET A 1 -8.04 -34.29 -12.99
CA MET A 1 -6.62 -33.89 -13.01
C MET A 1 -6.42 -32.48 -12.44
N GLU A 2 -7.19 -31.48 -12.88
CA GLU A 2 -7.04 -30.07 -12.42
C GLU A 2 -7.02 -29.87 -10.89
N LYS A 3 -7.90 -30.55 -10.13
CA LYS A 3 -7.99 -30.34 -8.66
C LYS A 3 -6.68 -30.64 -7.93
N GLN A 4 -6.03 -31.75 -8.27
CA GLN A 4 -4.79 -32.20 -7.62
C GLN A 4 -3.59 -31.32 -8.00
N GLU A 5 -3.55 -30.82 -9.23
CA GLU A 5 -2.52 -29.87 -9.66
C GLU A 5 -2.61 -28.55 -8.88
N ILE A 6 -3.84 -28.03 -8.70
CA ILE A 6 -4.07 -26.80 -7.92
C ILE A 6 -3.68 -27.02 -6.45
N ILE A 7 -4.10 -28.14 -5.84
CA ILE A 7 -3.71 -28.47 -4.46
C ILE A 7 -2.19 -28.57 -4.31
N ASN A 8 -1.50 -29.21 -5.24
CA ASN A 8 -0.04 -29.34 -5.24
C ASN A 8 0.65 -27.98 -5.40
N LYS A 9 0.09 -27.10 -6.25
CA LYS A 9 0.62 -25.74 -6.44
C LYS A 9 0.45 -24.92 -5.16
N ILE A 10 -0.71 -25.01 -4.49
CA ILE A 10 -0.99 -24.29 -3.25
C ILE A 10 -0.10 -24.77 -2.10
N THR A 11 0.00 -26.09 -1.90
CA THR A 11 0.82 -26.68 -0.82
C THR A 11 2.32 -26.42 -1.03
N LYS A 12 2.85 -26.57 -2.24
CA LYS A 12 4.29 -26.40 -2.50
C LYS A 12 4.74 -24.93 -2.54
N ILE A 13 3.96 -24.05 -3.16
CA ILE A 13 4.37 -22.65 -3.36
C ILE A 13 4.05 -21.81 -2.12
N TYR A 14 2.89 -22.04 -1.49
CA TYR A 14 2.38 -21.21 -0.42
C TYR A 14 2.41 -21.88 0.97
N ASN A 15 2.99 -23.09 1.10
CA ASN A 15 3.12 -23.83 2.37
C ASN A 15 1.80 -23.97 3.16
N TYR A 16 0.66 -24.03 2.47
CA TYR A 16 -0.63 -24.25 3.11
C TYR A 16 -0.78 -25.71 3.56
N GLU A 17 -1.43 -25.96 4.69
CA GLU A 17 -1.66 -27.31 5.20
C GLU A 17 -2.66 -28.06 4.31
N LYS A 18 -2.23 -29.21 3.77
CA LYS A 18 -3.03 -30.05 2.86
C LYS A 18 -4.42 -30.41 3.42
N ASN A 19 -4.50 -30.60 4.75
CA ASN A 19 -5.72 -30.95 5.47
C ASN A 19 -6.81 -29.86 5.40
N GLN A 20 -6.43 -28.60 5.17
CA GLN A 20 -7.36 -27.47 5.11
C GLN A 20 -7.93 -27.25 3.70
N ILE A 21 -7.33 -27.86 2.68
CA ILE A 21 -7.58 -27.57 1.26
C ILE A 21 -8.16 -28.77 0.49
N GLU A 22 -8.01 -29.99 1.00
CA GLU A 22 -8.56 -31.20 0.36
C GLU A 22 -10.09 -31.21 0.31
N ASN A 23 -10.73 -30.62 1.31
CA ASN A 23 -12.19 -30.55 1.45
C ASN A 23 -12.84 -29.44 0.61
N LEU A 24 -12.06 -28.52 0.03
CA LEU A 24 -12.58 -27.43 -0.77
C LEU A 24 -13.03 -27.91 -2.16
N SER A 25 -14.06 -27.27 -2.69
CA SER A 25 -14.52 -27.46 -4.07
C SER A 25 -13.46 -26.94 -5.06
N LEU A 26 -13.57 -27.37 -6.32
CA LEU A 26 -12.64 -26.93 -7.38
C LEU A 26 -12.67 -25.40 -7.57
N GLU A 27 -13.83 -24.79 -7.39
CA GLU A 27 -14.05 -23.35 -7.56
C GLU A 27 -13.48 -22.55 -6.39
N GLU A 28 -13.64 -23.04 -5.16
CA GLU A 28 -12.99 -22.48 -3.97
C GLU A 28 -11.46 -22.58 -4.05
N LEU A 29 -10.93 -23.68 -4.56
CA LEU A 29 -9.49 -23.86 -4.79
C LEU A 29 -8.94 -22.86 -5.82
N LYS A 30 -9.69 -22.59 -6.90
CA LYS A 30 -9.30 -21.58 -7.91
C LYS A 30 -9.33 -20.17 -7.32
N ASN A 31 -10.34 -19.84 -6.51
CA ASN A 31 -10.43 -18.55 -5.82
C ASN A 31 -9.30 -18.37 -4.80
N LEU A 32 -8.99 -19.40 -4.00
CA LEU A 32 -7.90 -19.37 -3.03
C LEU A 32 -6.54 -19.18 -3.73
N LEU A 33 -6.31 -19.89 -4.83
CA LEU A 33 -5.09 -19.72 -5.63
C LEU A 33 -4.93 -18.27 -6.11
N LYS A 34 -6.02 -17.69 -6.64
CA LYS A 34 -6.00 -16.31 -7.13
C LYS A 34 -5.72 -15.30 -6.01
N GLU A 35 -6.33 -15.48 -4.84
CA GLU A 35 -6.09 -14.63 -3.68
C GLU A 35 -4.63 -14.69 -3.21
N LEU A 36 -4.03 -15.90 -3.19
CA LEU A 36 -2.63 -16.09 -2.83
C LEU A 36 -1.67 -15.48 -3.86
N GLU A 37 -1.98 -15.60 -5.15
CA GLU A 37 -1.21 -14.99 -6.24
C GLU A 37 -1.26 -13.45 -6.17
N GLU A 38 -2.43 -12.86 -5.89
CA GLU A 38 -2.58 -11.41 -5.71
C GLU A 38 -1.82 -10.90 -4.48
N LYS A 39 -1.88 -11.61 -3.34
CA LYS A 39 -1.12 -11.26 -2.13
C LYS A 39 0.38 -11.32 -2.38
N GLN A 40 0.87 -12.36 -3.06
CA GLN A 40 2.30 -12.47 -3.39
C GLN A 40 2.75 -11.36 -4.34
N ALA A 41 1.93 -11.01 -5.33
CA ALA A 41 2.21 -9.91 -6.26
C ALA A 41 2.30 -8.56 -5.54
N PHE A 42 1.45 -8.31 -4.53
CA PHE A 42 1.51 -7.11 -3.69
C PHE A 42 2.80 -7.05 -2.88
N ILE A 43 3.19 -8.15 -2.22
CA ILE A 43 4.44 -8.23 -1.46
C ILE A 43 5.65 -8.00 -2.38
N ASN A 44 5.67 -8.61 -3.57
CA ASN A 44 6.77 -8.49 -4.52
C ASN A 44 6.89 -7.08 -5.14
N LYS A 45 5.78 -6.34 -5.27
CA LYS A 45 5.79 -4.94 -5.75
C LYS A 45 6.37 -3.96 -4.73
N ASN A 46 6.40 -4.31 -3.46
CA ASN A 46 6.95 -3.44 -2.43
C ASN A 46 8.49 -3.54 -2.44
N PRO A 47 9.23 -2.45 -2.68
CA PRO A 47 10.70 -2.47 -2.69
C PRO A 47 11.31 -2.87 -1.33
N ASN A 48 10.55 -2.78 -0.23
CA ASN A 48 10.95 -3.26 1.09
C ASN A 48 10.50 -4.70 1.37
N SER A 49 10.35 -5.53 0.32
CA SER A 49 9.81 -6.88 0.44
C SER A 49 10.63 -7.81 1.35
N PHE A 50 11.93 -7.53 1.47
CA PHE A 50 12.89 -8.23 2.32
C PHE A 50 12.50 -8.25 3.82
N PHE A 51 11.72 -7.27 4.28
CA PHE A 51 11.26 -7.17 5.67
C PHE A 51 9.93 -7.90 5.93
N TYR A 52 9.25 -8.40 4.89
CA TYR A 52 8.11 -9.30 5.06
C TYR A 52 8.59 -10.73 5.33
N ILE A 53 9.18 -10.91 6.50
CA ILE A 53 9.47 -12.25 7.03
C ILE A 53 8.12 -12.95 7.26
N LYS A 54 8.00 -14.22 6.86
CA LYS A 54 6.78 -15.05 6.91
C LYS A 54 6.01 -15.03 8.24
N SER A 55 6.64 -14.60 9.34
CA SER A 55 6.06 -14.54 10.69
C SER A 55 5.47 -13.18 11.07
N LEU A 56 5.64 -12.14 10.25
CA LEU A 56 5.11 -10.80 10.54
C LEU A 56 3.74 -10.60 9.89
N PRO A 57 2.75 -10.05 10.64
CA PRO A 57 1.45 -9.73 10.06
C PRO A 57 1.63 -8.71 8.94
N VAL A 58 0.93 -8.93 7.81
CA VAL A 58 0.92 -7.98 6.69
C VAL A 58 0.47 -6.62 7.22
N PRO A 59 1.20 -5.53 6.91
CA PRO A 59 0.85 -4.21 7.41
C PRO A 59 -0.57 -3.87 6.95
N LYS A 60 -1.44 -3.50 7.90
CA LYS A 60 -2.77 -3.00 7.57
C LYS A 60 -2.62 -1.80 6.63
N GLU A 61 -3.46 -1.75 5.61
CA GLU A 61 -3.61 -0.56 4.78
C GLU A 61 -4.10 0.59 5.67
N VAL A 62 -3.17 1.42 6.13
CA VAL A 62 -3.49 2.62 6.88
C VAL A 62 -3.96 3.65 5.85
N LYS A 63 -5.23 4.04 5.90
CA LYS A 63 -5.73 5.17 5.12
C LYS A 63 -4.90 6.39 5.49
N GLN A 64 -4.00 6.80 4.60
CA GLN A 64 -3.20 8.00 4.79
C GLN A 64 -4.15 9.20 4.77
N ILE A 65 -4.40 9.78 5.94
CA ILE A 65 -5.15 11.04 6.05
C ILE A 65 -4.20 12.14 5.61
N LYS A 66 -4.24 12.49 4.31
CA LYS A 66 -3.49 13.62 3.78
C LYS A 66 -4.25 14.91 4.12
N SER A 67 -3.74 15.66 5.10
CA SER A 67 -4.24 17.01 5.43
C SER A 67 -3.75 18.04 4.41
N THR A 68 -4.28 17.98 3.19
CA THR A 68 -3.95 18.94 2.12
C THR A 68 -4.58 20.31 2.36
N ILE A 69 -5.80 20.35 2.89
CA ILE A 69 -6.60 21.56 3.09
C ILE A 69 -5.92 22.57 4.05
N PRO A 70 -5.50 22.21 5.27
CA PRO A 70 -4.82 23.16 6.15
C PRO A 70 -3.43 23.58 5.63
N GLY A 71 -2.75 22.70 4.87
CA GLY A 71 -1.46 23.02 4.26
C GLY A 71 -1.55 24.16 3.24
N TRP A 72 -2.62 24.19 2.43
CA TRP A 72 -2.86 25.28 1.47
C TRP A 72 -3.10 26.62 2.16
N ILE A 73 -3.82 26.64 3.29
CA ILE A 73 -4.09 27.86 4.05
C ILE A 73 -2.78 28.48 4.55
N ILE A 74 -1.89 27.66 5.12
CA ILE A 74 -0.58 28.11 5.63
C ILE A 74 0.29 28.66 4.49
N PHE A 75 0.30 27.99 3.33
CA PHE A 75 1.04 28.42 2.16
C PHE A 75 0.64 29.82 1.70
N PHE A 76 -0.66 30.09 1.56
CA PHE A 76 -1.15 31.40 1.14
C PHE A 76 -0.84 32.51 2.15
N VAL A 77 -0.93 32.22 3.45
CA VAL A 77 -0.55 33.18 4.51
C VAL A 77 0.92 33.58 4.38
N PHE A 78 1.81 32.62 4.13
CA PHE A 78 3.24 32.90 3.94
C PHE A 78 3.51 33.78 2.72
N ILE A 79 2.85 33.51 1.60
CA ILE A 79 3.01 34.28 0.35
C ILE A 79 2.52 35.70 0.52
N PHE A 80 1.38 35.87 1.19
CA PHE A 80 0.85 37.19 1.48
C PHE A 80 1.80 38.00 2.37
N LEU A 81 2.37 37.36 3.40
CA LEU A 81 3.34 38.00 4.29
C LEU A 81 4.62 38.40 3.55
N LEU A 82 5.12 37.55 2.65
CA LEU A 82 6.25 37.84 1.79
C LEU A 82 5.99 39.06 0.88
N LEU A 83 4.81 39.13 0.27
CA LEU A 83 4.38 40.26 -0.56
C LEU A 83 4.29 41.56 0.25
N MET A 84 3.73 41.50 1.45
CA MET A 84 3.64 42.67 2.35
C MET A 84 5.03 43.21 2.70
N VAL A 85 5.95 42.33 3.08
CA VAL A 85 7.34 42.71 3.37
C VAL A 85 8.00 43.31 2.13
N PHE A 86 7.81 42.72 0.96
CA PHE A 86 8.32 43.24 -0.31
C PHE A 86 7.80 44.67 -0.61
N VAL A 87 6.50 44.90 -0.45
CA VAL A 87 5.90 46.23 -0.65
C VAL A 87 6.47 47.25 0.34
N ILE A 88 6.66 46.88 1.61
CA ILE A 88 7.29 47.74 2.61
C ILE A 88 8.71 48.13 2.18
N PHE A 89 9.50 47.16 1.72
CA PHE A 89 10.86 47.44 1.21
C PHE A 89 10.85 48.33 -0.03
N MET A 90 9.91 48.14 -0.96
CA MET A 90 9.75 49.01 -2.11
C MET A 90 9.43 50.44 -1.69
N ILE A 91 8.48 50.63 -0.76
CA ILE A 91 8.14 51.97 -0.23
C ILE A 91 9.36 52.63 0.42
N LEU A 92 10.13 51.88 1.21
CA LEU A 92 11.37 52.36 1.84
C LEU A 92 12.47 52.70 0.81
N ALA A 93 12.54 51.98 -0.30
CA ALA A 93 13.55 52.20 -1.33
C ALA A 93 13.26 53.44 -2.21
N PHE A 94 11.97 53.75 -2.43
CA PHE A 94 11.54 54.88 -3.26
C PHE A 94 11.22 56.16 -2.48
N ARG A 95 11.29 56.12 -1.14
CA ARG A 95 11.13 57.27 -0.25
C ARG A 95 12.48 57.76 0.25
#